data_AF-A0A9E0B3G3-F1
#
_entry.id   AF-A0A9E0B3G3-F1
#
_cell.length_a   1.000
_cell.length_b   1.000
_cell.length_c   1.000
_cell.angle_alpha   90.00
_cell.angle_beta   90.00
_cell.angle_gamma   90.00
#
_symmetry.space_group_name_H-M   'P 1'
#
loop_
_entity.id
_entity.type
_entity.pdbx_description
1 polymer ?
#
loop_
_entity_poly.entity_id
_entity_poly.type
_entity_poly.pdbx_seq_one_letter_code
_entity_poly.pdbx_strand_id
1 'polypeptide(L)'
;MKNRYSLATVCFGWLIILAISLFYYPKWQQSGNESTIGYDVAGYYEYLPAIFIYKDLLQLQFQDSVFAKYKLGNSFPNYESTSGNKIMKYPAGAAIMYLPWFTVAHVYAKANDIPADGFSKPYQTALSWGCLLYVLIGLLFVRKVLLHKFNDKVTAITILLLIIGTNYLNYASIDNAMTHSLLFTLFSILLWLVISFYKSPRIITAIFIGALIGLATITRPSEIVICIIPIFWGVFDNKSFMQRLQFFRQHIIKIIFAILSSFAIISIQLLYWKYTSGNFIEYSYGEQGFDFKHPFFYEVLFTFRKGWLVYTPLMLFIIPGFVILWKKHRDIFWSCFLYFILTLWIVASWEIWWYGGSLGQRALVQSYAVLIFPLAATIESLLRAKLFWKIIATAFIIYSVSFNLFLTWQAHAPIGIFEAENMNRAYFWKTFYSTKITKQDKLLLDKVDINKEPIGNSELICQIQFEEDSFAIAEDIFNPGNHARIINSEFSFYNFTISKQEIDTYKWLHISMMCFLDKKEWDLWKADQIAVWFKDGDTKVKTNFVRIQRIADGGYWVEVYFDAEIPKKNFNSIEIAVMNLGSRYTLLIDNIQVKAYD
;
A
#
# COMPACT_ATOMS: atom_id res chain seq x y z
N MET A 1 12.04 17.64 35.26
CA MET A 1 10.85 17.77 34.38
C MET A 1 9.96 16.54 34.52
N LYS A 2 8.66 16.73 34.79
CA LYS A 2 7.67 15.64 34.83
C LYS A 2 7.52 15.04 33.42
N ASN A 3 7.40 13.72 33.31
CA ASN A 3 7.20 12.97 32.06
C ASN A 3 8.30 13.16 30.99
N ARG A 4 9.58 13.08 31.41
CA ARG A 4 10.75 13.31 30.55
C ARG A 4 11.01 12.19 29.54
N TYR A 5 10.69 10.93 29.86
CA TYR A 5 11.04 9.79 29.02
C TYR A 5 10.23 9.81 27.73
N SER A 6 8.91 9.98 27.82
CA SER A 6 8.06 10.01 26.63
C SER A 6 8.34 11.21 25.73
N LEU A 7 8.72 12.36 26.29
CA LEU A 7 9.09 13.53 25.49
C LEU A 7 10.42 13.29 24.75
N ALA A 8 11.43 12.77 25.44
CA ALA A 8 12.70 12.40 24.84
C ALA A 8 12.50 11.36 23.74
N THR A 9 11.63 10.37 23.94
CA THR A 9 11.29 9.38 22.92
C THR A 9 10.59 9.98 21.71
N VAL A 10 9.67 10.93 21.88
CA VAL A 10 9.07 11.63 20.73
C VAL A 10 10.15 12.38 19.95
N CYS A 11 11.05 13.09 20.63
CA CYS A 11 12.14 13.82 19.96
C CYS A 11 13.09 12.85 19.24
N PHE A 12 13.47 11.75 19.88
CA PHE A 12 14.35 10.74 19.30
C PHE A 12 13.70 10.01 18.11
N GLY A 13 12.46 9.57 18.25
CA GLY A 13 11.70 8.96 17.15
C GLY A 13 11.47 9.93 15.99
N TRP A 14 11.27 11.21 16.30
CA TRP A 14 11.21 12.27 15.29
C TRP A 14 12.53 12.45 14.54
N LEU A 15 13.67 12.42 15.24
CA LEU A 15 14.99 12.45 14.61
C LEU A 15 15.23 11.24 13.71
N ILE A 16 14.76 10.04 14.09
CA ILE A 16 14.81 8.85 13.21
C ILE A 16 14.00 9.09 11.93
N ILE A 17 12.76 9.57 12.06
CA ILE A 17 11.87 9.86 10.93
C ILE A 17 12.52 10.90 9.99
N LEU A 18 13.09 11.97 10.56
CA LEU A 18 13.83 12.98 9.79
C LEU A 18 15.06 12.38 9.10
N ALA A 19 15.86 11.57 9.81
CA ALA A 19 17.07 10.98 9.23
C ALA A 19 16.74 10.10 8.02
N ILE A 20 15.67 9.30 8.11
CA ILE A 20 15.20 8.47 7.00
C ILE A 20 14.70 9.34 5.83
N SER A 21 13.87 10.35 6.12
CA SER A 21 13.29 11.22 5.10
C SER A 21 14.32 12.13 4.41
N LEU A 22 15.42 12.48 5.09
CA LEU A 22 16.43 13.39 4.54
C LEU A 22 17.64 12.68 3.94
N PHE A 23 18.10 11.59 4.55
CA PHE A 23 19.37 10.95 4.19
C PHE A 23 19.20 9.56 3.57
N TYR A 24 18.16 8.81 3.93
CA TYR A 24 17.96 7.47 3.38
C TYR A 24 17.18 7.49 2.07
N TYR A 25 15.98 8.08 2.07
CA TYR A 25 15.13 8.13 0.88
C TYR A 25 14.38 9.47 0.77
N PRO A 26 15.06 10.53 0.33
CA PRO A 26 14.46 11.85 0.17
C PRO A 26 13.52 11.88 -1.05
N LYS A 27 12.26 11.48 -0.88
CA LYS A 27 11.24 11.51 -1.97
C LYS A 27 11.11 12.87 -2.64
N TRP A 28 11.31 13.95 -1.91
CA TRP A 28 11.27 15.30 -2.48
C TRP A 28 12.41 15.57 -3.47
N GLN A 29 13.46 14.75 -3.49
CA GLN A 29 14.55 14.72 -4.48
C GLN A 29 14.37 13.70 -5.60
N GLN A 30 13.48 12.74 -5.43
CA GLN A 30 13.20 11.75 -6.45
C GLN A 30 12.36 12.36 -7.59
N SER A 31 12.36 11.68 -8.73
CA SER A 31 11.61 12.08 -9.92
C SER A 31 10.54 11.06 -10.29
N GLY A 32 9.58 11.50 -11.07
CA GLY A 32 8.45 10.71 -11.54
C GLY A 32 7.64 10.07 -10.41
N ASN A 33 7.40 8.77 -10.55
CA ASN A 33 6.63 7.91 -9.64
C ASN A 33 7.08 7.95 -8.17
N GLU A 34 8.36 8.18 -7.93
CA GLU A 34 8.95 8.20 -6.58
C GLU A 34 9.00 9.59 -5.95
N SER A 35 8.60 10.62 -6.70
CA SER A 35 8.53 11.99 -6.18
C SER A 35 7.45 12.16 -5.10
N THR A 36 7.59 13.20 -4.26
CA THR A 36 6.62 13.48 -3.19
C THR A 36 5.19 13.67 -3.72
N ILE A 37 5.03 14.38 -4.84
CA ILE A 37 3.76 14.62 -5.53
C ILE A 37 3.65 13.64 -6.71
N GLY A 38 3.86 12.35 -6.48
CA GLY A 38 3.66 11.27 -7.46
C GLY A 38 2.44 10.39 -7.12
N TYR A 39 1.94 9.66 -8.11
CA TYR A 39 0.84 8.70 -7.97
C TYR A 39 -0.36 9.25 -7.16
N ASP A 40 -0.72 8.59 -6.05
CA ASP A 40 -1.88 8.93 -5.22
C ASP A 40 -1.77 10.36 -4.67
N VAL A 41 -0.56 10.79 -4.30
CA VAL A 41 -0.34 12.14 -3.76
C VAL A 41 -0.64 13.21 -4.80
N ALA A 42 -0.31 12.96 -6.08
CA ALA A 42 -0.63 13.87 -7.16
C ALA A 42 -2.15 14.10 -7.25
N GLY A 43 -2.95 13.04 -7.20
CA GLY A 43 -4.41 13.16 -7.22
C GLY A 43 -5.01 13.76 -5.94
N TYR A 44 -4.42 13.52 -4.77
CA TYR A 44 -4.81 14.20 -3.51
C TYR A 44 -4.54 15.71 -3.54
N TYR A 45 -3.48 16.10 -4.25
CA TYR A 45 -2.93 17.46 -4.26
C TYR A 45 -3.53 18.33 -5.35
N GLU A 46 -3.97 17.73 -6.46
CA GLU A 46 -4.33 18.40 -7.71
C GLU A 46 -5.36 19.53 -7.60
N TYR A 47 -6.28 19.45 -6.63
CA TYR A 47 -7.23 20.52 -6.33
C TYR A 47 -6.54 21.89 -6.18
N LEU A 48 -5.34 21.94 -5.59
CA LEU A 48 -4.63 23.19 -5.33
C LEU A 48 -4.15 23.89 -6.61
N PRO A 49 -3.33 23.27 -7.47
CA PRO A 49 -2.95 23.89 -8.74
C PRO A 49 -4.16 24.16 -9.64
N ALA A 50 -5.15 23.26 -9.68
CA ALA A 50 -6.37 23.45 -10.47
C ALA A 50 -7.12 24.73 -10.08
N ILE A 51 -7.26 25.01 -8.78
CA ILE A 51 -7.93 26.21 -8.26
C ILE A 51 -7.07 27.46 -8.40
N PHE A 52 -5.83 27.42 -7.93
CA PHE A 52 -5.04 28.63 -7.67
C PHE A 52 -4.12 29.03 -8.83
N ILE A 53 -3.77 28.10 -9.72
CA ILE A 53 -2.80 28.34 -10.81
C ILE A 53 -3.51 28.28 -12.15
N TYR A 54 -4.08 27.12 -12.49
CA TYR A 54 -4.63 26.87 -13.82
C TYR A 54 -6.08 27.38 -13.97
N LYS A 55 -6.80 27.57 -12.86
CA LYS A 55 -8.21 28.01 -12.84
C LYS A 55 -9.11 27.12 -13.69
N ASP A 56 -8.79 25.82 -13.74
CA ASP A 56 -9.50 24.81 -14.50
C ASP A 56 -9.77 23.64 -13.55
N LEU A 57 -11.00 23.58 -13.05
CA LEU A 57 -11.51 22.51 -12.19
C LEU A 57 -12.41 21.52 -12.93
N LEU A 58 -12.76 21.81 -14.19
CA LEU A 58 -13.77 21.07 -14.94
C LEU A 58 -13.16 20.16 -15.99
N GLN A 59 -12.17 20.67 -16.74
CA GLN A 59 -11.61 19.97 -17.90
C GLN A 59 -10.19 19.45 -17.62
N LEU A 60 -9.50 20.05 -16.64
CA LEU A 60 -8.18 19.69 -16.18
C LEU A 60 -7.16 19.57 -17.33
N GLN A 61 -7.22 20.47 -18.31
CA GLN A 61 -6.43 20.39 -19.55
C GLN A 61 -4.92 20.54 -19.31
N PHE A 62 -4.53 21.15 -18.19
CA PHE A 62 -3.13 21.31 -17.81
C PHE A 62 -2.44 19.97 -17.48
N GLN A 63 -3.21 18.93 -17.15
CA GLN A 63 -2.70 17.64 -16.67
C GLN A 63 -1.66 17.04 -17.60
N ASP A 64 -1.93 16.96 -18.90
CA ASP A 64 -1.05 16.31 -19.87
C ASP A 64 0.32 16.98 -19.94
N SER A 65 0.34 18.32 -19.90
CA SER A 65 1.58 19.11 -19.91
C SER A 65 2.41 18.91 -18.64
N VAL A 66 1.75 18.88 -17.48
CA VAL A 66 2.40 18.64 -16.18
C VAL A 66 2.92 17.20 -16.11
N PHE A 67 2.13 16.23 -16.58
CA PHE A 67 2.50 14.82 -16.60
C PHE A 67 3.73 14.58 -17.47
N ALA A 68 3.75 15.13 -18.69
CA ALA A 68 4.89 15.02 -19.59
C ALA A 68 6.15 15.65 -18.99
N LYS A 69 6.02 16.79 -18.31
CA LYS A 69 7.14 17.52 -17.70
C LYS A 69 7.71 16.83 -16.47
N TYR A 70 6.87 16.33 -15.57
CA TYR A 70 7.29 15.84 -14.25
C TYR A 70 7.19 14.31 -14.07
N LYS A 71 6.62 13.59 -15.03
CA LYS A 71 6.49 12.11 -15.06
C LYS A 71 5.76 11.52 -13.85
N LEU A 72 4.69 12.16 -13.39
CA LEU A 72 4.03 11.92 -12.08
C LEU A 72 3.28 10.58 -11.93
N GLY A 73 3.45 9.61 -12.84
CA GLY A 73 2.63 8.40 -12.89
C GLY A 73 2.51 7.81 -14.30
N ASN A 74 1.56 6.87 -14.44
CA ASN A 74 1.05 6.42 -15.74
C ASN A 74 -0.14 7.28 -16.23
N SER A 75 -0.95 7.86 -15.33
CA SER A 75 -1.97 8.88 -15.60
C SER A 75 -2.51 9.51 -14.30
N PHE A 76 -3.13 10.69 -14.37
CA PHE A 76 -3.98 11.16 -13.28
C PHE A 76 -5.25 10.29 -13.23
N PRO A 77 -5.66 9.81 -12.05
CA PRO A 77 -6.87 9.04 -11.93
C PRO A 77 -8.06 10.01 -11.98
N ASN A 78 -8.62 10.23 -13.16
CA ASN A 78 -9.85 11.00 -13.34
C ASN A 78 -10.96 10.13 -13.91
N TYR A 79 -12.19 10.50 -13.57
CA TYR A 79 -13.40 9.91 -14.11
C TYR A 79 -14.11 10.94 -15.00
N GLU A 80 -14.54 10.54 -16.20
CA GLU A 80 -15.39 11.39 -17.02
C GLU A 80 -16.83 11.29 -16.52
N SER A 81 -17.37 12.43 -16.09
CA SER A 81 -18.75 12.51 -15.63
C SER A 81 -19.74 12.45 -16.79
N THR A 82 -20.99 12.17 -16.47
CA THR A 82 -22.12 12.25 -17.41
C THR A 82 -22.33 13.65 -18.01
N SER A 83 -21.77 14.68 -17.39
CA SER A 83 -21.80 16.07 -17.87
C SER A 83 -20.69 16.41 -18.89
N GLY A 84 -19.76 15.50 -19.14
CA GLY A 84 -18.59 15.74 -20.00
C GLY A 84 -17.41 16.44 -19.30
N ASN A 85 -17.53 16.77 -18.01
CA ASN A 85 -16.42 17.25 -17.18
C ASN A 85 -15.63 16.09 -16.57
N LYS A 86 -14.35 16.32 -16.30
CA LYS A 86 -13.48 15.40 -15.56
C LYS A 86 -13.65 15.59 -14.05
N ILE A 87 -13.67 14.48 -13.33
CA ILE A 87 -13.76 14.42 -11.87
C ILE A 87 -12.48 13.77 -11.33
N MET A 88 -11.77 14.51 -10.49
CA MET A 88 -10.66 13.97 -9.71
C MET A 88 -11.12 12.77 -8.85
N LYS A 89 -10.42 11.63 -8.97
CA LYS A 89 -10.78 10.39 -8.26
C LYS A 89 -10.81 10.56 -6.74
N TYR A 90 -9.81 11.25 -6.20
CA TYR A 90 -9.65 11.34 -4.75
C TYR A 90 -10.35 12.56 -4.16
N PRO A 91 -10.95 12.47 -2.96
CA PRO A 91 -11.55 13.61 -2.26
C PRO A 91 -10.54 14.71 -1.84
N ALA A 92 -11.04 15.93 -1.66
CA ALA A 92 -10.24 17.15 -1.48
C ALA A 92 -9.63 17.36 -0.08
N GLY A 93 -9.90 16.49 0.90
CA GLY A 93 -9.49 16.70 2.30
C GLY A 93 -7.97 16.80 2.50
N ALA A 94 -7.21 16.01 1.75
CA ALA A 94 -5.76 16.08 1.76
C ALA A 94 -5.24 17.41 1.21
N ALA A 95 -5.82 17.91 0.11
CA ALA A 95 -5.50 19.22 -0.46
C ALA A 95 -5.66 20.36 0.55
N ILE A 96 -6.71 20.33 1.38
CA ILE A 96 -6.90 21.33 2.45
C ILE A 96 -5.72 21.32 3.43
N MET A 97 -5.21 20.15 3.79
CA MET A 97 -4.06 20.02 4.69
C MET A 97 -2.74 20.43 4.02
N TYR A 98 -2.65 20.30 2.70
CA TYR A 98 -1.49 20.72 1.92
C TYR A 98 -1.46 22.23 1.63
N LEU A 99 -2.61 22.91 1.68
CA LEU A 99 -2.77 24.32 1.31
C LEU A 99 -1.72 25.28 1.93
N PRO A 100 -1.37 25.20 3.23
CA PRO A 100 -0.35 26.08 3.81
C PRO A 100 1.02 25.90 3.14
N TRP A 101 1.40 24.66 2.84
CA TRP A 101 2.70 24.29 2.28
C TRP A 101 2.77 24.57 0.78
N PHE A 102 1.66 24.35 0.08
CA PHE A 102 1.47 24.83 -1.29
C PHE A 102 1.67 26.34 -1.40
N THR A 103 1.09 27.10 -0.46
CA THR A 103 1.20 28.56 -0.45
C THR A 103 2.64 29.01 -0.23
N VAL A 104 3.33 28.41 0.75
CA VAL A 104 4.76 28.67 0.99
C VAL A 104 5.59 28.37 -0.26
N ALA A 105 5.37 27.21 -0.90
CA ALA A 105 6.06 26.86 -2.14
C ALA A 105 5.76 27.81 -3.29
N HIS A 106 4.50 28.21 -3.47
CA HIS A 106 4.10 29.09 -4.56
C HIS A 106 4.70 30.49 -4.43
N VAL A 107 4.69 31.06 -3.21
CA VAL A 107 5.33 32.34 -2.92
C VAL A 107 6.84 32.24 -3.14
N TYR A 108 7.48 31.17 -2.65
CA TYR A 108 8.91 30.96 -2.84
C TYR A 108 9.29 30.81 -4.31
N ALA A 109 8.54 30.03 -5.09
CA ALA A 109 8.80 29.81 -6.50
C ALA A 109 8.71 31.11 -7.30
N LYS A 110 7.65 31.90 -7.08
CA LYS A 110 7.49 33.23 -7.70
C LYS A 110 8.61 34.20 -7.33
N ALA A 111 9.06 34.20 -6.08
CA ALA A 111 10.10 35.13 -5.62
C ALA A 111 11.51 34.80 -6.14
N ASN A 112 11.73 33.59 -6.68
CA ASN A 112 13.05 33.11 -7.13
C ASN A 112 13.05 32.73 -8.63
N ASP A 113 12.06 33.18 -9.40
CA ASP A 113 11.91 32.87 -10.84
C ASP A 113 11.96 31.36 -11.16
N ILE A 114 11.50 30.52 -10.23
CA ILE A 114 11.32 29.08 -10.42
C ILE A 114 9.92 28.85 -10.99
N PRO A 115 9.69 27.85 -11.87
CA PRO A 115 8.35 27.56 -12.38
C PRO A 115 7.30 27.43 -11.27
N ALA A 116 6.39 28.40 -11.17
CA ALA A 116 5.33 28.45 -10.17
C ALA A 116 4.07 27.70 -10.65
N ASP A 117 4.27 26.47 -11.12
CA ASP A 117 3.29 25.65 -11.85
C ASP A 117 2.56 24.62 -10.97
N GLY A 118 2.86 24.61 -9.66
CA GLY A 118 2.27 23.70 -8.70
C GLY A 118 3.04 22.40 -8.49
N PHE A 119 4.02 22.07 -9.33
CA PHE A 119 4.65 20.73 -9.30
C PHE A 119 6.18 20.77 -9.27
N SER A 120 6.77 21.93 -9.54
CA SER A 120 8.21 22.14 -9.46
C SER A 120 8.80 21.86 -8.07
N LYS A 121 10.13 21.81 -8.00
CA LYS A 121 10.89 21.40 -6.82
C LYS A 121 10.49 22.07 -5.49
N PRO A 122 10.19 23.39 -5.41
CA PRO A 122 9.69 24.01 -4.19
C PRO A 122 8.43 23.35 -3.63
N TYR A 123 7.49 22.93 -4.49
CA TYR A 123 6.25 22.27 -4.07
C TYR A 123 6.50 20.89 -3.48
N GLN A 124 7.32 20.07 -4.15
CA GLN A 124 7.75 18.75 -3.67
C GLN A 124 8.38 18.87 -2.27
N THR A 125 9.24 19.86 -2.10
CA THR A 125 10.00 20.10 -0.87
C THR A 125 9.10 20.59 0.26
N ALA A 126 8.35 21.67 0.03
CA ALA A 126 7.48 22.25 1.05
C ALA A 126 6.40 21.26 1.52
N LEU A 127 5.85 20.46 0.60
CA LEU A 127 4.86 19.45 0.93
C LEU A 127 5.46 18.36 1.84
N SER A 128 6.64 17.83 1.49
CA SER A 128 7.32 16.82 2.30
C SER A 128 7.64 17.34 3.71
N TRP A 129 8.22 18.54 3.81
CA TRP A 129 8.55 19.15 5.10
C TRP A 129 7.30 19.50 5.94
N GLY A 130 6.23 19.90 5.27
CA GLY A 130 4.95 20.19 5.92
C GLY A 130 4.30 18.94 6.52
N CYS A 131 4.27 17.85 5.78
CA CYS A 131 3.75 16.57 6.24
C CYS A 131 4.61 15.98 7.38
N LEU A 132 5.93 16.16 7.30
CA LEU A 132 6.86 15.89 8.39
C LEU A 132 6.45 16.66 9.67
N LEU A 133 6.16 17.96 9.59
CA LEU A 133 5.70 18.72 10.75
C LEU A 133 4.38 18.17 11.32
N TYR A 134 3.44 17.75 10.46
CA TYR A 134 2.20 17.10 10.92
C TYR A 134 2.46 15.80 11.68
N VAL A 135 3.39 14.96 11.21
CA VAL A 135 3.79 13.74 11.91
C VAL A 135 4.30 14.04 13.33
N LEU A 136 5.17 15.06 13.50
CA LEU A 136 5.64 15.49 14.82
C LEU A 136 4.47 15.92 15.72
N ILE A 137 3.53 16.70 15.18
CA ILE A 137 2.32 17.13 15.90
C ILE A 137 1.51 15.88 16.32
N GLY A 138 1.29 14.94 15.42
CA GLY A 138 0.60 13.68 15.70
C GLY A 138 1.23 12.92 16.86
N LEU A 139 2.54 12.72 16.84
CA LEU A 139 3.29 12.04 17.90
C LEU A 139 3.19 12.77 19.26
N LEU A 140 3.23 14.11 19.26
CA LEU A 140 3.04 14.92 20.47
C LEU A 140 1.63 14.76 21.07
N PHE A 141 0.60 14.65 20.23
CA PHE A 141 -0.77 14.40 20.67
C PHE A 141 -0.98 12.95 21.13
N VAL A 142 -0.43 11.95 20.44
CA VAL A 142 -0.42 10.55 20.92
C VAL A 142 0.20 10.46 22.31
N ARG A 143 1.33 11.14 22.53
CA ARG A 143 1.94 11.24 23.86
C ARG A 143 0.96 11.80 24.89
N LYS A 144 0.29 12.92 24.61
CA LYS A 144 -0.68 13.53 25.53
C LYS A 144 -1.84 12.57 25.84
N VAL A 145 -2.34 11.88 24.81
CA VAL A 145 -3.44 10.92 24.92
C VAL A 145 -3.05 9.73 25.79
N LEU A 146 -1.88 9.12 25.55
CA LEU A 146 -1.38 8.00 26.33
C LEU A 146 -1.10 8.37 27.79
N LEU A 147 -0.48 9.53 28.05
CA LEU A 147 -0.20 10.01 29.40
C LEU A 147 -1.47 10.27 30.24
N HIS A 148 -2.65 10.30 29.61
CA HIS A 148 -3.91 10.37 30.36
C HIS A 148 -4.28 9.04 31.04
N LYS A 149 -3.82 7.90 30.50
CA LYS A 149 -4.18 6.55 30.96
C LYS A 149 -3.00 5.74 31.46
N PHE A 150 -1.81 6.00 30.95
CA PHE A 150 -0.60 5.23 31.21
C PHE A 150 0.51 6.12 31.77
N ASN A 151 1.46 5.52 32.47
CA ASN A 151 2.62 6.23 32.98
C ASN A 151 3.62 6.61 31.86
N ASP A 152 4.57 7.47 32.20
CA ASP A 152 5.57 8.01 31.27
C ASP A 152 6.42 6.92 30.58
N LYS A 153 6.80 5.86 31.31
CA LYS A 153 7.64 4.77 30.79
C LYS A 153 6.89 3.90 29.77
N VAL A 154 5.64 3.52 30.08
CA VAL A 154 4.78 2.77 29.15
C VAL A 154 4.54 3.60 27.90
N THR A 155 4.24 4.89 28.07
CA THR A 155 4.02 5.82 26.96
C THR A 155 5.25 5.92 26.07
N ALA A 156 6.44 6.10 26.66
CA ALA A 156 7.70 6.14 25.93
C ALA A 156 7.93 4.87 25.10
N ILE A 157 7.88 3.70 25.72
CA ILE A 157 8.11 2.42 25.03
C ILE A 157 7.08 2.23 23.91
N THR A 158 5.80 2.51 24.17
CA THR A 158 4.73 2.32 23.18
C THR A 158 4.92 3.21 21.95
N ILE A 159 5.27 4.49 22.14
CA ILE A 159 5.53 5.41 21.02
C ILE A 159 6.77 4.95 20.23
N LEU A 160 7.83 4.54 20.92
CA LEU A 160 9.02 4.03 20.22
C LEU A 160 8.66 2.82 19.36
N LEU A 161 7.96 1.85 19.92
CA LEU A 161 7.54 0.63 19.23
C LEU A 161 6.59 0.90 18.07
N LEU A 162 5.66 1.86 18.21
CA LEU A 162 4.85 2.33 17.08
C LEU A 162 5.73 2.82 15.94
N ILE A 163 6.73 3.66 16.24
CA ILE A 163 7.58 4.28 15.23
C ILE A 163 8.47 3.26 14.54
N ILE A 164 9.22 2.43 15.27
CA ILE A 164 10.25 1.55 14.66
C ILE A 164 9.79 0.11 14.43
N GLY A 165 8.69 -0.31 15.06
CA GLY A 165 8.20 -1.69 15.00
C GLY A 165 6.98 -1.88 14.12
N THR A 166 6.54 -0.85 13.39
CA THR A 166 5.40 -0.93 12.49
C THR A 166 5.68 -0.20 11.19
N ASN A 167 4.92 -0.55 10.15
CA ASN A 167 4.99 0.14 8.87
C ASN A 167 4.63 1.64 8.96
N TYR A 168 4.18 2.16 10.12
CA TYR A 168 4.09 3.59 10.38
C TYR A 168 5.40 4.32 10.06
N LEU A 169 6.58 3.71 10.28
CA LEU A 169 7.86 4.33 9.94
C LEU A 169 7.90 4.77 8.48
N ASN A 170 7.52 3.85 7.57
CA ASN A 170 7.47 4.09 6.14
C ASN A 170 6.55 5.28 5.80
N TYR A 171 5.32 5.25 6.32
CA TYR A 171 4.33 6.30 6.03
C TYR A 171 4.59 7.61 6.77
N ALA A 172 5.39 7.61 7.84
CA ALA A 172 5.73 8.82 8.58
C ALA A 172 6.99 9.50 8.04
N SER A 173 7.90 8.76 7.41
CA SER A 173 9.20 9.26 6.92
C SER A 173 9.28 9.38 5.40
N ILE A 174 9.07 8.27 4.69
CA ILE A 174 9.26 8.17 3.24
C ILE A 174 7.99 8.60 2.51
N ASP A 175 6.89 7.91 2.77
CA ASP A 175 5.58 8.18 2.19
C ASP A 175 4.77 9.19 3.02
N ASN A 176 5.47 10.15 3.64
CA ASN A 176 4.89 11.11 4.57
C ASN A 176 3.77 11.96 3.97
N ALA A 177 3.78 12.18 2.66
CA ALA A 177 2.77 12.94 1.96
C ALA A 177 1.51 12.12 1.64
N MET A 178 1.47 10.79 1.84
CA MET A 178 0.22 10.04 1.72
C MET A 178 -0.78 10.42 2.81
N THR A 179 -2.08 10.14 2.58
CA THR A 179 -3.16 10.48 3.53
C THR A 179 -3.03 9.80 4.90
N HIS A 180 -2.30 8.70 5.02
CA HIS A 180 -2.23 7.89 6.24
C HIS A 180 -1.58 8.61 7.43
N SER A 181 -0.47 9.31 7.22
CA SER A 181 0.23 10.10 8.25
C SER A 181 -0.59 11.32 8.70
N LEU A 182 -1.28 11.95 7.73
CA LEU A 182 -2.19 13.06 7.94
C LEU A 182 -3.36 12.63 8.80
N LEU A 183 -4.04 11.54 8.42
CA LEU A 183 -5.17 10.98 9.16
C LEU A 183 -4.77 10.49 10.55
N PHE A 184 -3.61 9.85 10.70
CA PHE A 184 -3.06 9.51 12.00
C PHE A 184 -2.94 10.75 12.91
N THR A 185 -2.47 11.87 12.36
CA THR A 185 -2.35 13.14 13.08
C THR A 185 -3.73 13.69 13.46
N LEU A 186 -4.68 13.72 12.51
CA LEU A 186 -6.06 14.15 12.77
C LEU A 186 -6.71 13.31 13.88
N PHE A 187 -6.55 11.99 13.85
CA PHE A 187 -7.10 11.08 14.86
C PHE A 187 -6.47 11.30 16.22
N SER A 188 -5.16 11.55 16.27
CA SER A 188 -4.45 11.83 17.52
C SER A 188 -4.92 13.14 18.17
N ILE A 189 -5.14 14.19 17.37
CA ILE A 189 -5.71 15.46 17.84
C ILE A 189 -7.17 15.26 18.27
N LEU A 190 -7.98 14.56 17.47
CA LEU A 190 -9.37 14.28 17.78
C LEU A 190 -9.52 13.51 19.10
N LEU A 191 -8.72 12.46 19.33
CA LEU A 191 -8.71 11.72 20.59
C LEU A 191 -8.44 12.63 21.80
N TRP A 192 -7.47 13.53 21.68
CA TRP A 192 -7.18 14.52 22.73
C TRP A 192 -8.34 15.49 22.96
N LEU A 193 -8.97 15.97 21.89
CA LEU A 193 -10.13 16.87 22.00
C LEU A 193 -11.33 16.16 22.60
N VAL A 194 -11.58 14.90 22.28
CA VAL A 194 -12.64 14.08 22.89
C VAL A 194 -12.40 13.93 24.40
N ILE A 195 -11.18 13.58 24.81
CA ILE A 195 -10.80 13.53 26.23
C ILE A 195 -11.03 14.88 26.91
N SER A 196 -10.63 15.98 26.25
CA SER A 196 -10.75 17.34 26.79
C SER A 196 -12.21 17.78 26.88
N PHE A 197 -13.04 17.45 25.89
CA PHE A 197 -14.46 17.78 25.82
C PHE A 197 -15.24 17.11 26.95
N TYR A 198 -14.97 15.83 27.22
CA TYR A 198 -15.65 15.12 28.31
C TYR A 198 -15.23 15.57 29.71
N LYS A 199 -14.04 16.18 29.85
CA LYS A 199 -13.62 16.82 31.11
C LYS A 199 -14.21 18.22 31.28
N SER A 200 -14.23 19.01 30.21
CA SER A 200 -14.74 20.38 30.21
C SER A 200 -15.46 20.64 28.88
N PRO A 201 -16.79 20.45 28.84
CA PRO A 201 -17.55 20.54 27.60
C PRO A 201 -17.65 21.98 27.12
N ARG A 202 -16.81 22.37 26.15
CA ARG A 202 -16.82 23.69 25.51
C ARG A 202 -17.31 23.59 24.07
N ILE A 203 -18.05 24.61 23.62
CA ILE A 203 -18.61 24.66 22.26
C ILE A 203 -17.51 24.65 21.19
N ILE A 204 -16.42 25.40 21.43
CA ILE A 204 -15.26 25.48 20.54
C ILE A 204 -14.62 24.08 20.38
N THR A 205 -14.48 23.32 21.47
CA THR A 205 -13.96 21.95 21.40
C THR A 205 -14.88 21.05 20.57
N ALA A 206 -16.20 21.20 20.70
CA ALA A 206 -17.17 20.44 19.91
C ALA A 206 -17.09 20.79 18.41
N ILE A 207 -16.95 22.07 18.07
CA ILE A 207 -16.73 22.55 16.69
C ILE A 207 -15.46 21.93 16.11
N PHE A 208 -14.35 21.92 16.85
CA PHE A 208 -13.12 21.29 16.36
C PHE A 208 -13.23 19.77 16.23
N ILE A 209 -13.94 19.08 17.13
CA ILE A 209 -14.23 17.64 16.98
C ILE A 209 -15.00 17.41 15.68
N GLY A 210 -16.07 18.17 15.44
CA GLY A 210 -16.87 18.09 14.22
C GLY A 210 -16.05 18.36 12.96
N ALA A 211 -15.29 19.45 12.93
CA ALA A 211 -14.43 19.81 11.81
C ALA A 211 -13.38 18.73 11.50
N LEU A 212 -12.78 18.10 12.51
CA LEU A 212 -11.82 17.01 12.31
C LEU A 212 -12.46 15.72 11.79
N ILE A 213 -13.68 15.39 12.25
CA ILE A 213 -14.44 14.25 11.69
C ILE A 213 -14.74 14.53 10.22
N GLY A 214 -15.28 15.71 9.91
CA GLY A 214 -15.58 16.12 8.54
C GLY A 214 -14.34 16.09 7.64
N LEU A 215 -13.21 16.63 8.12
CA LEU A 215 -11.94 16.62 7.39
C LEU A 215 -11.41 15.21 7.17
N ALA A 216 -11.50 14.32 8.16
CA ALA A 216 -11.14 12.92 8.00
C ALA A 216 -12.02 12.25 6.93
N THR A 217 -13.34 12.49 6.95
CA THR A 217 -14.30 11.97 5.96
C THR A 217 -13.97 12.45 4.55
N ILE A 218 -13.70 13.74 4.33
CA ILE A 218 -13.32 14.22 2.99
C ILE A 218 -11.85 13.98 2.64
N THR A 219 -11.04 13.44 3.54
CA THR A 219 -9.70 12.92 3.19
C THR A 219 -9.84 11.48 2.68
N ARG A 220 -10.66 10.68 3.36
CA ARG A 220 -11.03 9.31 2.99
C ARG A 220 -12.45 9.03 3.54
N PRO A 221 -13.46 8.77 2.68
CA PRO A 221 -14.86 8.64 3.13
C PRO A 221 -15.07 7.55 4.19
N SER A 222 -14.30 6.46 4.13
CA SER A 222 -14.30 5.38 5.13
C SER A 222 -14.00 5.85 6.55
N GLU A 223 -13.27 6.96 6.71
CA GLU A 223 -12.80 7.43 8.01
C GLU A 223 -13.88 8.15 8.83
N ILE A 224 -15.09 8.33 8.28
CA ILE A 224 -16.25 8.80 9.06
C ILE A 224 -16.50 7.93 10.30
N VAL A 225 -16.11 6.65 10.25
CA VAL A 225 -16.18 5.69 11.37
C VAL A 225 -15.48 6.18 12.64
N ILE A 226 -14.53 7.12 12.53
CA ILE A 226 -13.91 7.73 13.71
C ILE A 226 -14.92 8.41 14.65
N CYS A 227 -16.13 8.74 14.18
CA CYS A 227 -17.22 9.28 15.01
C CYS A 227 -17.63 8.34 16.15
N ILE A 228 -17.32 7.05 16.06
CA ILE A 228 -17.54 6.07 17.14
C ILE A 228 -16.78 6.44 18.40
N ILE A 229 -15.59 7.02 18.25
CA ILE A 229 -14.74 7.41 19.37
C ILE A 229 -15.47 8.40 20.29
N PRO A 230 -15.90 9.61 19.84
CA PRO A 230 -16.65 10.50 20.71
C PRO A 230 -17.94 9.88 21.22
N ILE A 231 -18.66 9.07 20.43
CA ILE A 231 -19.96 8.49 20.85
C ILE A 231 -19.79 7.51 22.02
N PHE A 232 -18.83 6.60 21.92
CA PHE A 232 -18.63 5.50 22.88
C PHE A 232 -17.53 5.75 23.90
N TRP A 233 -16.84 6.90 23.87
CA TRP A 233 -15.82 7.22 24.88
C TRP A 233 -16.45 7.22 26.27
N GLY A 234 -15.87 6.51 27.23
CA GLY A 234 -16.39 6.41 28.61
C GLY A 234 -17.60 5.48 28.79
N VAL A 235 -18.02 4.73 27.77
CA VAL A 235 -19.18 3.81 27.83
C VAL A 235 -18.68 2.38 28.04
N PHE A 236 -19.17 1.71 29.09
CA PHE A 236 -18.75 0.34 29.45
C PHE A 236 -19.87 -0.61 29.91
N ASP A 237 -21.05 -0.07 30.23
CA ASP A 237 -22.25 -0.79 30.65
C ASP A 237 -23.52 0.02 30.32
N ASN A 238 -24.70 -0.54 30.61
CA ASN A 238 -25.98 0.13 30.34
C ASN A 238 -26.13 1.46 31.10
N LYS A 239 -25.58 1.55 32.33
CA LYS A 239 -25.66 2.75 33.15
C LYS A 239 -24.85 3.90 32.56
N SER A 240 -23.59 3.64 32.19
CA SER A 240 -22.71 4.60 31.51
C SER A 240 -23.23 4.99 30.14
N PHE A 241 -23.90 4.08 29.42
CA PHE A 241 -24.59 4.41 28.17
C PHE A 241 -25.76 5.38 28.40
N MET A 242 -26.61 5.15 29.40
CA MET A 242 -27.68 6.10 29.77
C MET A 242 -27.11 7.46 30.20
N GLN A 243 -26.01 7.48 30.97
CA GLN A 243 -25.31 8.71 31.33
C GLN A 243 -24.77 9.45 30.10
N ARG A 244 -24.26 8.71 29.10
CA ARG A 244 -23.80 9.28 27.82
C ARG A 244 -24.96 9.94 27.06
N LEU A 245 -26.12 9.29 26.98
CA LEU A 245 -27.32 9.89 26.37
C LEU A 245 -27.80 11.13 27.13
N GLN A 246 -27.81 11.09 28.47
CA GLN A 246 -28.17 12.24 29.29
C GLN A 246 -27.19 13.40 29.09
N PHE A 247 -25.88 13.13 29.06
CA PHE A 247 -24.85 14.12 28.76
C PHE A 247 -25.09 14.76 27.38
N PHE A 248 -25.46 13.97 26.38
CA PHE A 248 -25.77 14.49 25.05
C PHE A 248 -27.01 15.36 25.03
N ARG A 249 -28.06 15.00 25.77
CA ARG A 249 -29.24 15.84 25.94
C ARG A 249 -28.91 17.16 26.63
N GLN A 250 -28.12 17.12 27.71
CA GLN A 250 -27.68 18.31 28.46
C GLN A 250 -26.79 19.25 27.64
N HIS A 251 -26.09 18.72 26.64
CA HIS A 251 -25.16 19.48 25.80
C HIS A 251 -25.54 19.47 24.33
N ILE A 252 -26.84 19.35 24.02
CA ILE A 252 -27.35 19.18 22.66
C ILE A 252 -26.89 20.29 21.72
N ILE A 253 -26.84 21.54 22.19
CA ILE A 253 -26.33 22.67 21.41
C ILE A 253 -24.89 22.42 20.96
N LYS A 254 -24.02 21.94 21.84
CA LYS A 254 -22.61 21.65 21.50
C LYS A 254 -22.50 20.54 20.46
N ILE A 255 -23.38 19.54 20.54
CA ILE A 255 -23.45 18.45 19.55
C ILE A 255 -23.93 18.96 18.20
N ILE A 256 -24.95 19.82 18.18
CA ILE A 256 -25.43 20.47 16.95
C ILE A 256 -24.27 21.23 16.29
N PHE A 257 -23.49 22.01 17.05
CA PHE A 257 -22.31 22.69 16.52
C PHE A 257 -21.22 21.72 16.00
N ALA A 258 -21.04 20.56 16.62
CA ALA A 258 -20.15 19.52 16.09
C ALA A 258 -20.67 18.93 14.76
N ILE A 259 -21.98 18.67 14.67
CA ILE A 259 -22.60 18.15 13.44
C ILE A 259 -22.52 19.20 12.32
N LEU A 260 -22.88 20.46 12.61
CA LEU A 260 -22.84 21.56 11.64
C LEU A 260 -21.42 21.83 11.14
N SER A 261 -20.41 21.80 12.03
CA SER A 261 -19.02 21.96 11.60
C SER A 261 -18.51 20.77 10.78
N SER A 262 -18.88 19.54 11.14
CA SER A 262 -18.57 18.36 10.31
C SER A 262 -19.21 18.47 8.93
N PHE A 263 -20.49 18.85 8.86
CA PHE A 263 -21.21 19.03 7.61
C PHE A 263 -20.63 20.18 6.77
N ALA A 264 -20.24 21.30 7.41
CA ALA A 264 -19.59 22.40 6.72
C ALA A 264 -18.31 21.97 6.00
N ILE A 265 -17.46 21.15 6.66
CA ILE A 265 -16.26 20.61 6.00
C ILE A 265 -16.63 19.59 4.91
N ILE A 266 -17.57 18.68 5.17
CA ILE A 266 -18.02 17.70 4.17
C ILE A 266 -18.61 18.38 2.93
N SER A 267 -19.29 19.51 3.13
CA SER A 267 -19.91 20.28 2.05
C SER A 267 -18.90 20.76 1.00
N ILE A 268 -17.62 20.91 1.34
CA ILE A 268 -16.57 21.24 0.36
C ILE A 268 -16.53 20.20 -0.76
N GLN A 269 -16.57 18.91 -0.41
CA GLN A 269 -16.59 17.83 -1.40
C GLN A 269 -17.93 17.76 -2.15
N LEU A 270 -19.05 17.94 -1.44
CA LEU A 270 -20.40 17.88 -2.05
C LEU A 270 -20.60 19.02 -3.05
N LEU A 271 -20.11 20.22 -2.75
CA LEU A 271 -20.16 21.38 -3.63
C LEU A 271 -19.24 21.20 -4.83
N TYR A 272 -18.05 20.60 -4.65
CA TYR A 272 -17.18 20.24 -5.77
C TYR A 272 -17.86 19.26 -6.73
N TRP A 273 -18.50 18.19 -6.23
CA TRP A 273 -19.27 17.28 -7.08
C TRP A 273 -20.44 17.99 -7.75
N LYS A 274 -21.16 18.86 -7.02
CA LYS A 274 -22.27 19.62 -7.59
C LYS A 274 -21.80 20.53 -8.73
N TYR A 275 -20.62 21.11 -8.59
CA TYR A 275 -20.01 21.99 -9.58
C TYR A 275 -19.50 21.24 -10.81
N THR A 276 -18.88 20.06 -10.62
CA THR A 276 -18.26 19.29 -11.72
C THR A 276 -19.25 18.37 -12.43
N SER A 277 -20.10 17.63 -11.69
CA SER A 277 -21.01 16.63 -12.26
C SER A 277 -22.47 17.06 -12.32
N GLY A 278 -22.84 18.13 -11.61
CA GLY A 278 -24.23 18.53 -11.42
C GLY A 278 -24.95 17.79 -10.28
N ASN A 279 -24.32 16.79 -9.65
CA ASN A 279 -24.87 16.01 -8.54
C ASN A 279 -24.16 16.30 -7.22
N PHE A 280 -24.87 16.28 -6.09
CA PHE A 280 -24.23 16.46 -4.77
C PHE A 280 -23.42 15.25 -4.30
N ILE A 281 -23.65 14.07 -4.89
CA ILE A 281 -22.94 12.82 -4.59
C ILE A 281 -22.58 12.19 -5.93
N GLU A 282 -21.30 11.92 -6.14
CA GLU A 282 -20.79 11.37 -7.39
C GLU A 282 -19.71 10.33 -7.09
N TYR A 283 -19.78 9.16 -7.74
CA TYR A 283 -18.84 8.07 -7.49
C TYR A 283 -17.66 8.13 -8.46
N SER A 284 -16.50 8.51 -7.95
CA SER A 284 -15.30 8.80 -8.75
C SER A 284 -14.31 7.64 -8.88
N TYR A 285 -14.64 6.45 -8.35
CA TYR A 285 -13.77 5.26 -8.36
C TYR A 285 -14.07 4.28 -9.50
N GLY A 286 -15.00 4.63 -10.40
CA GLY A 286 -15.34 3.82 -11.58
C GLY A 286 -15.92 2.47 -11.20
N GLU A 287 -15.34 1.40 -11.73
CA GLU A 287 -15.79 0.01 -11.50
C GLU A 287 -15.36 -0.57 -10.14
N GLN A 288 -14.42 0.08 -9.44
CA GLN A 288 -13.94 -0.41 -8.14
C GLN A 288 -15.03 -0.18 -7.09
N GLY A 289 -15.36 -1.17 -6.26
CA GLY A 289 -16.44 -1.05 -5.27
C GLY A 289 -16.18 -1.70 -3.92
N PHE A 290 -17.24 -1.76 -3.12
CA PHE A 290 -17.28 -2.49 -1.85
C PHE A 290 -18.18 -3.74 -1.95
N ASP A 291 -17.62 -4.89 -1.62
CA ASP A 291 -18.36 -6.10 -1.28
C ASP A 291 -18.43 -6.27 0.25
N PHE A 292 -19.51 -5.76 0.83
CA PHE A 292 -19.77 -5.85 2.26
C PHE A 292 -20.19 -7.27 2.72
N LYS A 293 -20.60 -8.15 1.80
CA LYS A 293 -21.06 -9.51 2.11
C LYS A 293 -19.91 -10.51 2.14
N HIS A 294 -18.89 -10.30 1.31
CA HIS A 294 -17.73 -11.17 1.19
C HIS A 294 -16.39 -10.45 1.49
N PRO A 295 -16.20 -9.95 2.73
CA PRO A 295 -14.98 -9.25 3.11
C PRO A 295 -13.74 -10.16 3.10
N PHE A 296 -12.65 -9.65 2.54
CA PHE A 296 -11.34 -10.28 2.41
C PHE A 296 -10.52 -10.26 3.71
N PHE A 297 -11.11 -10.69 4.84
CA PHE A 297 -10.46 -10.61 6.16
C PHE A 297 -9.15 -11.39 6.22
N TYR A 298 -9.12 -12.61 5.69
CA TYR A 298 -7.92 -13.45 5.72
C TYR A 298 -6.80 -12.82 4.87
N GLU A 299 -7.18 -12.28 3.72
CA GLU A 299 -6.27 -11.63 2.79
C GLU A 299 -5.64 -10.38 3.39
N VAL A 300 -6.48 -9.51 3.96
CA VAL A 300 -6.06 -8.27 4.61
C VAL A 300 -5.18 -8.52 5.83
N LEU A 301 -5.37 -9.62 6.56
CA LEU A 301 -4.63 -9.89 7.80
C LEU A 301 -3.38 -10.76 7.62
N PHE A 302 -3.47 -11.82 6.80
CA PHE A 302 -2.54 -12.95 6.87
C PHE A 302 -1.87 -13.36 5.55
N THR A 303 -2.24 -12.79 4.39
CA THR A 303 -1.59 -13.19 3.13
C THR A 303 -0.20 -12.58 2.94
N PHE A 304 0.64 -13.24 2.16
CA PHE A 304 1.96 -12.73 1.79
C PHE A 304 1.90 -11.57 0.78
N ARG A 305 0.75 -11.29 0.18
CA ARG A 305 0.63 -10.12 -0.71
C ARG A 305 0.63 -8.83 0.09
N LYS A 306 -0.25 -8.72 1.09
CA LYS A 306 -0.43 -7.49 1.90
C LYS A 306 -0.83 -7.70 3.36
N GLY A 307 -0.85 -8.93 3.86
CA GLY A 307 -1.34 -9.27 5.19
C GLY A 307 -0.76 -8.36 6.27
N TRP A 308 -1.63 -7.61 6.95
CA TRP A 308 -1.24 -6.61 7.93
C TRP A 308 -0.35 -7.20 9.03
N LEU A 309 -0.70 -8.37 9.56
CA LEU A 309 0.04 -9.04 10.63
C LEU A 309 1.27 -9.79 10.11
N VAL A 310 1.36 -10.06 8.80
CA VAL A 310 2.57 -10.58 8.16
C VAL A 310 3.63 -9.49 8.10
N TYR A 311 3.26 -8.29 7.63
CA TYR A 311 4.20 -7.17 7.43
C TYR A 311 4.39 -6.29 8.68
N THR A 312 3.49 -6.39 9.67
CA THR A 312 3.55 -5.66 10.94
C THR A 312 3.24 -6.59 12.12
N PRO A 313 4.11 -7.58 12.39
CA PRO A 313 3.88 -8.59 13.43
C PRO A 313 3.76 -8.00 14.84
N LEU A 314 4.35 -6.84 15.11
CA LEU A 314 4.21 -6.13 16.40
C LEU A 314 2.73 -5.88 16.77
N MET A 315 1.86 -5.66 15.78
CA MET A 315 0.45 -5.40 16.01
C MET A 315 -0.32 -6.61 16.55
N LEU A 316 0.28 -7.81 16.61
CA LEU A 316 -0.29 -8.93 17.36
C LEU A 316 -0.50 -8.62 18.85
N PHE A 317 0.27 -7.68 19.42
CA PHE A 317 0.09 -7.25 20.82
C PHE A 317 -1.22 -6.51 21.08
N ILE A 318 -1.96 -6.05 20.06
CA ILE A 318 -3.27 -5.45 20.29
C ILE A 318 -4.30 -6.50 20.77
N ILE A 319 -4.12 -7.77 20.44
CA ILE A 319 -5.04 -8.86 20.79
C ILE A 319 -5.11 -9.04 22.32
N PRO A 320 -4.00 -9.35 23.03
CA PRO A 320 -4.02 -9.33 24.50
C PRO A 320 -4.31 -7.93 25.04
N GLY A 321 -4.00 -6.87 24.28
CA GLY A 321 -4.27 -5.49 24.62
C GLY A 321 -5.76 -5.21 24.82
N PHE A 322 -6.60 -5.67 23.90
CA PHE A 322 -8.06 -5.55 24.02
C PHE A 322 -8.59 -6.32 25.24
N VAL A 323 -8.04 -7.49 25.54
CA VAL A 323 -8.40 -8.25 26.77
C VAL A 323 -8.04 -7.44 28.03
N ILE A 324 -6.89 -6.77 28.04
CA ILE A 324 -6.46 -5.94 29.18
C ILE A 324 -7.31 -4.67 29.26
N LEU A 325 -7.64 -4.04 28.14
CA LEU A 325 -8.56 -2.89 28.12
C LEU A 325 -9.91 -3.27 28.71
N TRP A 326 -10.48 -4.41 28.33
CA TRP A 326 -11.73 -4.90 28.92
C TRP A 326 -11.65 -5.04 30.45
N LYS A 327 -10.52 -5.54 30.96
CA LYS A 327 -10.33 -5.81 32.39
C LYS A 327 -9.98 -4.56 33.22
N LYS A 328 -9.18 -3.63 32.70
CA LYS A 328 -8.59 -2.52 33.46
C LYS A 328 -8.99 -1.11 33.00
N HIS A 329 -9.36 -0.97 31.74
CA HIS A 329 -9.68 0.31 31.10
C HIS A 329 -10.98 0.21 30.30
N ARG A 330 -12.00 -0.39 30.93
CA ARG A 330 -13.27 -0.74 30.27
C ARG A 330 -13.96 0.48 29.67
N ASP A 331 -13.70 1.66 30.24
CA ASP A 331 -14.23 2.95 29.80
C ASP A 331 -13.79 3.37 28.38
N ILE A 332 -12.69 2.86 27.86
CA ILE A 332 -12.24 3.11 26.47
C ILE A 332 -12.30 1.86 25.58
N PHE A 333 -12.64 0.70 26.15
CA PHE A 333 -12.66 -0.56 25.42
C PHE A 333 -13.61 -0.52 24.22
N TRP A 334 -14.90 -0.19 24.45
CA TRP A 334 -15.90 -0.24 23.38
C TRP A 334 -15.64 0.78 22.29
N SER A 335 -15.13 1.97 22.63
CA SER A 335 -14.77 2.99 21.64
C SER A 335 -13.67 2.47 20.71
N CYS A 336 -12.59 1.90 21.28
CA CYS A 336 -11.48 1.37 20.50
C CYS A 336 -11.87 0.10 19.71
N PHE A 337 -12.62 -0.81 20.35
CA PHE A 337 -12.99 -2.10 19.78
C PHE A 337 -13.99 -1.94 18.64
N LEU A 338 -15.08 -1.18 18.83
CA LEU A 338 -16.08 -0.94 17.79
C LEU A 338 -15.47 -0.18 16.61
N TYR A 339 -14.65 0.84 16.87
CA TYR A 339 -13.92 1.54 15.82
C TYR A 339 -13.04 0.56 15.01
N PHE A 340 -12.26 -0.28 15.69
CA PHE A 340 -11.36 -1.21 15.02
C PHE A 340 -12.11 -2.26 14.19
N ILE A 341 -13.13 -2.90 14.75
CA ILE A 341 -13.89 -3.95 14.04
C ILE A 341 -14.60 -3.38 12.82
N LEU A 342 -15.22 -2.20 12.92
CA LEU A 342 -15.86 -1.59 11.76
C LEU A 342 -14.86 -1.10 10.73
N THR A 343 -13.74 -0.52 11.16
CA THR A 343 -12.67 -0.12 10.22
C THR A 343 -12.11 -1.33 9.49
N LEU A 344 -11.85 -2.43 10.22
CA LEU A 344 -11.35 -3.67 9.62
C LEU A 344 -12.36 -4.27 8.64
N TRP A 345 -13.65 -4.24 8.97
CA TRP A 345 -14.71 -4.70 8.07
C TRP A 345 -14.77 -3.87 6.79
N ILE A 346 -14.81 -2.52 6.90
CA ILE A 346 -14.80 -1.65 5.71
C ILE A 346 -13.54 -1.87 4.88
N VAL A 347 -12.37 -1.95 5.54
CA VAL A 347 -11.10 -2.15 4.83
C VAL A 347 -11.06 -3.50 4.11
N ALA A 348 -11.60 -4.55 4.72
CA ALA A 348 -11.69 -5.89 4.12
C ALA A 348 -12.77 -5.99 3.04
N SER A 349 -13.78 -5.12 3.04
CA SER A 349 -14.86 -5.12 2.04
C SER A 349 -14.50 -4.40 0.74
N TRP A 350 -13.35 -3.73 0.65
CA TRP A 350 -12.92 -3.11 -0.60
C TRP A 350 -12.42 -4.16 -1.59
N GLU A 351 -12.92 -4.16 -2.84
CA GLU A 351 -12.60 -5.18 -3.85
C GLU A 351 -11.08 -5.27 -4.14
N ILE A 352 -10.40 -4.11 -4.14
CA ILE A 352 -8.93 -4.05 -4.24
C ILE A 352 -8.35 -4.08 -2.82
N TRP A 353 -8.59 -5.17 -2.10
CA TRP A 353 -8.21 -5.34 -0.69
C TRP A 353 -6.71 -5.18 -0.42
N TRP A 354 -5.86 -5.27 -1.45
CA TRP A 354 -4.41 -5.07 -1.38
C TRP A 354 -3.98 -3.60 -1.45
N TYR A 355 -4.90 -2.67 -1.70
CA TYR A 355 -4.69 -1.22 -1.70
C TYR A 355 -3.50 -0.72 -2.55
N GLY A 356 -3.17 -1.38 -3.67
CA GLY A 356 -2.10 -0.93 -4.58
C GLY A 356 -0.67 -1.01 -4.00
N GLY A 357 0.28 -0.30 -4.62
CA GLY A 357 1.69 -0.25 -4.19
C GLY A 357 1.89 0.30 -2.78
N SER A 358 2.32 -0.56 -1.84
CA SER A 358 2.44 -0.20 -0.42
C SER A 358 3.27 -1.18 0.39
N LEU A 359 3.89 -0.71 1.48
CA LEU A 359 4.52 -1.56 2.48
C LEU A 359 3.48 -2.04 3.52
N GLY A 360 3.11 -3.32 3.42
CA GLY A 360 2.03 -3.91 4.22
C GLY A 360 0.66 -3.28 3.95
N GLN A 361 -0.29 -3.48 4.87
CA GLN A 361 -1.65 -2.94 4.75
C GLN A 361 -1.71 -1.46 5.15
N ARG A 362 -1.60 -0.56 4.17
CA ARG A 362 -1.57 0.90 4.39
C ARG A 362 -2.86 1.45 4.95
N ALA A 363 -4.00 0.86 4.57
CA ALA A 363 -5.34 1.32 4.96
C ALA A 363 -5.61 1.28 6.47
N LEU A 364 -4.78 0.59 7.27
CA LEU A 364 -4.93 0.50 8.73
C LEU A 364 -3.98 1.43 9.50
N VAL A 365 -3.07 2.14 8.84
CA VAL A 365 -2.02 2.92 9.50
C VAL A 365 -2.60 4.07 10.32
N GLN A 366 -3.62 4.77 9.83
CA GLN A 366 -4.28 5.83 10.58
C GLN A 366 -4.96 5.30 11.86
N SER A 367 -5.48 4.08 11.83
CA SER A 367 -6.07 3.41 12.99
C SER A 367 -5.08 3.20 14.13
N TYR A 368 -3.77 3.31 13.89
CA TYR A 368 -2.76 3.16 14.94
C TYR A 368 -2.88 4.24 16.01
N ALA A 369 -3.45 5.40 15.70
CA ALA A 369 -3.77 6.43 16.70
C ALA A 369 -4.76 5.91 17.76
N VAL A 370 -5.70 5.03 17.38
CA VAL A 370 -6.66 4.37 18.28
C VAL A 370 -6.09 3.06 18.84
N LEU A 371 -5.43 2.26 18.02
CA LEU A 371 -4.84 0.97 18.43
C LEU A 371 -3.62 1.13 19.34
N ILE A 372 -3.15 2.35 19.56
CA ILE A 372 -2.11 2.66 20.55
C ILE A 372 -2.55 2.33 21.98
N PHE A 373 -3.85 2.41 22.30
CA PHE A 373 -4.36 2.07 23.64
C PHE A 373 -4.23 0.57 23.97
N PRO A 374 -4.72 -0.37 23.14
CA PRO A 374 -4.52 -1.78 23.41
C PRO A 374 -3.02 -2.16 23.37
N LEU A 375 -2.22 -1.56 22.47
CA LEU A 375 -0.78 -1.77 22.47
C LEU A 375 -0.14 -1.33 23.80
N ALA A 376 -0.43 -0.12 24.28
CA ALA A 376 0.06 0.39 25.56
C ALA A 376 -0.38 -0.48 26.76
N ALA A 377 -1.61 -0.98 26.73
CA ALA A 377 -2.13 -1.86 27.78
C ALA A 377 -1.34 -3.18 27.86
N THR A 378 -0.97 -3.76 26.71
CA THR A 378 -0.10 -4.93 26.65
C THR A 378 1.29 -4.63 27.18
N ILE A 379 1.91 -3.52 26.75
CA ILE A 379 3.23 -3.10 27.24
C ILE A 379 3.23 -2.89 28.76
N GLU A 380 2.21 -2.22 29.30
CA GLU A 380 2.07 -2.04 30.75
C GLU A 380 2.03 -3.39 31.49
N SER A 381 1.22 -4.33 30.99
CA SER A 381 1.09 -5.65 31.59
C SER A 381 2.40 -6.45 31.51
N LEU A 382 3.10 -6.38 30.38
CA LEU A 382 4.39 -7.05 30.17
C LEU A 382 5.48 -6.51 31.10
N LEU A 383 5.54 -5.21 31.35
CA LEU A 383 6.49 -4.62 32.30
C LEU A 383 6.31 -5.16 33.74
N ARG A 384 5.10 -5.62 34.07
CA ARG A 384 4.77 -6.23 35.38
C ARG A 384 4.75 -7.77 35.35
N ALA A 385 4.93 -8.40 34.19
CA ALA A 385 4.87 -9.85 34.05
C ALA A 385 6.09 -10.58 34.65
N LYS A 386 5.95 -11.90 34.82
CA LYS A 386 7.06 -12.79 35.21
C LYS A 386 8.17 -12.76 34.14
N LEU A 387 9.41 -13.04 34.56
CA LEU A 387 10.60 -12.94 33.72
C LEU A 387 10.47 -13.73 32.41
N PHE A 388 9.93 -14.96 32.45
CA PHE A 388 9.69 -15.79 31.27
C PHE A 388 8.90 -15.06 30.17
N TRP A 389 7.73 -14.49 30.51
CA TRP A 389 6.90 -13.74 29.57
C TRP A 389 7.55 -12.45 29.07
N LYS A 390 8.37 -11.80 29.91
CA LYS A 390 9.17 -10.64 29.52
C LYS A 390 10.20 -11.01 28.47
N ILE A 391 10.91 -12.11 28.65
CA ILE A 391 11.93 -12.58 27.69
C ILE A 391 11.27 -12.90 26.35
N ILE A 392 10.19 -13.69 26.34
CA ILE A 392 9.46 -14.03 25.11
C ILE A 392 8.97 -12.78 24.39
N ALA A 393 8.29 -11.88 25.11
CA ALA A 393 7.79 -10.65 24.50
C ALA A 393 8.91 -9.75 24.00
N THR A 394 10.03 -9.65 24.72
CA THR A 394 11.18 -8.85 24.29
C THR A 394 11.84 -9.45 23.04
N ALA A 395 12.02 -10.76 22.98
CA ALA A 395 12.53 -11.44 21.79
C ALA A 395 11.61 -11.21 20.58
N PHE A 396 10.29 -11.32 20.76
CA PHE A 396 9.32 -11.05 19.70
C PHE A 396 9.27 -9.58 19.28
N ILE A 397 9.43 -8.64 20.23
CA ILE A 397 9.56 -7.20 19.94
C ILE A 397 10.81 -6.94 19.10
N ILE A 398 11.97 -7.49 19.50
CA ILE A 398 13.23 -7.33 18.77
C ILE A 398 13.08 -7.88 17.35
N TYR A 399 12.53 -9.09 17.21
CA TYR A 399 12.22 -9.66 15.91
C TYR A 399 11.33 -8.72 15.07
N SER A 400 10.20 -8.27 15.63
CA SER A 400 9.24 -7.43 14.90
C SER A 400 9.83 -6.09 14.46
N VAL A 401 10.63 -5.46 15.32
CA VAL A 401 11.35 -4.21 15.02
C VAL A 401 12.40 -4.46 13.93
N SER A 402 13.26 -5.47 14.10
CA SER A 402 14.28 -5.80 13.10
C SER A 402 13.66 -6.12 11.73
N PHE A 403 12.54 -6.83 11.73
CA PHE A 403 11.83 -7.23 10.53
C PHE A 403 11.21 -6.03 9.82
N ASN A 404 10.57 -5.13 10.56
CA ASN A 404 9.96 -3.95 9.96
C ASN A 404 10.99 -2.95 9.42
N LEU A 405 12.11 -2.76 10.14
CA LEU A 405 13.23 -1.96 9.66
C LEU A 405 13.85 -2.57 8.40
N PHE A 406 14.04 -3.89 8.38
CA PHE A 406 14.58 -4.60 7.23
C PHE A 406 13.65 -4.50 6.01
N LEU A 407 12.34 -4.67 6.21
CA LEU A 407 11.33 -4.50 5.16
C LEU A 407 11.29 -3.07 4.61
N THR A 408 11.37 -2.06 5.48
CA THR A 408 11.43 -0.65 5.07
C THR A 408 12.69 -0.36 4.26
N TRP A 409 13.82 -0.93 4.67
CA TRP A 409 15.04 -0.87 3.88
C TRP A 409 14.86 -1.56 2.52
N GLN A 410 14.36 -2.80 2.51
CA GLN A 410 14.17 -3.60 1.30
C GLN A 410 13.21 -2.98 0.28
N ALA A 411 12.22 -2.21 0.75
CA ALA A 411 11.25 -1.49 -0.08
C ALA A 411 11.82 -0.27 -0.81
N HIS A 412 12.85 0.37 -0.27
CA HIS A 412 13.33 1.67 -0.75
C HIS A 412 14.83 1.73 -1.04
N ALA A 413 15.57 0.65 -0.78
CA ALA A 413 16.97 0.60 -1.17
C ALA A 413 17.09 0.73 -2.71
N PRO A 414 18.17 1.31 -3.25
CA PRO A 414 18.37 1.40 -4.70
C PRO A 414 18.35 0.05 -5.44
N ILE A 415 18.71 -1.03 -4.74
CA ILE A 415 18.63 -2.43 -5.20
C ILE A 415 17.52 -3.15 -4.41
N GLY A 416 16.49 -2.42 -4.00
CA GLY A 416 15.36 -2.93 -3.23
C GLY A 416 14.68 -4.07 -3.97
N ILE A 417 14.51 -5.19 -3.28
CA ILE A 417 13.97 -6.42 -3.88
C ILE A 417 12.50 -6.63 -3.50
N PHE A 418 11.91 -5.73 -2.72
CA PHE A 418 10.51 -5.80 -2.33
C PHE A 418 9.61 -5.35 -3.48
N GLU A 419 8.61 -6.17 -3.81
CA GLU A 419 7.75 -5.96 -4.97
C GLU A 419 6.37 -5.47 -4.52
N ALA A 420 6.23 -4.15 -4.41
CA ALA A 420 5.17 -3.49 -3.65
C ALA A 420 3.72 -3.88 -4.02
N GLU A 421 3.44 -4.46 -5.19
CA GLU A 421 2.08 -4.90 -5.58
C GLU A 421 1.93 -6.42 -5.72
N ASN A 422 3.04 -7.10 -5.97
CA ASN A 422 3.07 -8.45 -6.54
C ASN A 422 3.64 -9.50 -5.58
N MET A 423 4.00 -9.11 -4.35
CA MET A 423 4.45 -10.07 -3.34
C MET A 423 3.51 -11.28 -3.27
N ASN A 424 4.11 -12.46 -3.22
CA ASN A 424 3.40 -13.71 -3.01
C ASN A 424 4.20 -14.60 -2.05
N ARG A 425 3.69 -15.78 -1.72
CA ARG A 425 4.34 -16.67 -0.74
C ARG A 425 5.74 -17.10 -1.18
N ALA A 426 5.91 -17.49 -2.44
CA ALA A 426 7.17 -18.00 -2.98
C ALA A 426 8.27 -16.94 -2.91
N TYR A 427 7.97 -15.77 -3.48
CA TYR A 427 8.90 -14.65 -3.51
C TYR A 427 9.15 -14.05 -2.11
N PHE A 428 8.15 -14.00 -1.23
CA PHE A 428 8.33 -13.54 0.15
C PHE A 428 9.39 -14.38 0.88
N TRP A 429 9.32 -15.72 0.79
CA TRP A 429 10.32 -16.56 1.45
C TRP A 429 11.68 -16.50 0.78
N LYS A 430 11.74 -16.31 -0.54
CA LYS A 430 13.00 -16.09 -1.24
C LYS A 430 13.69 -14.78 -0.81
N THR A 431 12.90 -13.75 -0.53
CA THR A 431 13.39 -12.42 -0.14
C THR A 431 13.47 -12.21 1.36
N PHE A 432 13.04 -13.18 2.18
CA PHE A 432 13.00 -13.06 3.64
C PHE A 432 14.40 -12.83 4.22
N TYR A 433 14.63 -11.64 4.80
CA TYR A 433 15.95 -11.17 5.24
C TYR A 433 17.07 -11.23 4.19
N SER A 434 16.72 -11.30 2.90
CA SER A 434 17.69 -11.26 1.81
C SER A 434 17.96 -9.82 1.36
N THR A 435 19.22 -9.52 1.09
CA THR A 435 19.68 -8.22 0.58
C THR A 435 19.87 -8.21 -0.94
N LYS A 436 19.89 -9.38 -1.57
CA LYS A 436 20.11 -9.55 -3.01
C LYS A 436 19.33 -10.75 -3.54
N ILE A 437 18.90 -10.66 -4.78
CA ILE A 437 18.35 -11.78 -5.54
C ILE A 437 18.97 -11.81 -6.92
N THR A 438 18.90 -12.98 -7.57
CA THR A 438 19.13 -13.08 -9.01
C THR A 438 17.92 -12.50 -9.75
N LYS A 439 18.09 -12.15 -11.03
CA LYS A 439 16.94 -11.77 -11.86
C LYS A 439 15.91 -12.90 -11.91
N GLN A 440 16.36 -14.15 -12.04
CA GLN A 440 15.50 -15.32 -12.10
C GLN A 440 14.54 -15.46 -10.93
N ASP A 441 14.96 -15.06 -9.74
CA ASP A 441 14.13 -15.13 -8.55
C ASP A 441 12.84 -14.30 -8.69
N LYS A 442 12.81 -13.28 -9.56
CA LYS A 442 11.59 -12.51 -9.85
C LYS A 442 10.51 -13.35 -10.52
N LEU A 443 10.84 -14.45 -11.20
CA LEU A 443 9.84 -15.35 -11.77
C LEU A 443 8.97 -16.02 -10.69
N LEU A 444 9.47 -16.11 -9.44
CA LEU A 444 8.68 -16.59 -8.30
C LEU A 444 7.47 -15.71 -7.97
N LEU A 445 7.36 -14.51 -8.55
CA LEU A 445 6.19 -13.64 -8.42
C LEU A 445 5.00 -14.13 -9.28
N ASP A 446 5.25 -14.99 -10.27
CA ASP A 446 4.22 -15.63 -11.08
C ASP A 446 3.85 -17.02 -10.53
N LYS A 447 3.09 -17.79 -11.32
CA LYS A 447 2.58 -19.09 -10.93
C LYS A 447 3.58 -20.17 -11.35
N VAL A 448 4.58 -20.41 -10.51
CA VAL A 448 5.59 -21.44 -10.69
C VAL A 448 5.60 -22.42 -9.52
N ASP A 449 6.02 -23.65 -9.79
CA ASP A 449 6.38 -24.59 -8.72
C ASP A 449 7.77 -24.24 -8.20
N ILE A 450 8.04 -24.61 -6.95
CA ILE A 450 9.34 -24.35 -6.32
C ILE A 450 10.08 -25.67 -6.22
N ASN A 451 11.01 -25.90 -7.14
CA ASN A 451 12.02 -26.92 -6.95
C ASN A 451 13.10 -26.39 -5.99
N LYS A 452 13.42 -27.15 -4.94
CA LYS A 452 14.44 -26.80 -3.95
C LYS A 452 15.75 -27.56 -4.16
N GLU A 453 15.74 -28.55 -5.03
CA GLU A 453 16.87 -29.43 -5.30
C GLU A 453 17.53 -29.03 -6.62
N PRO A 454 18.87 -29.11 -6.72
CA PRO A 454 19.55 -28.91 -7.99
C PRO A 454 19.00 -29.89 -9.03
N ILE A 455 18.88 -29.45 -10.28
CA ILE A 455 18.57 -30.34 -11.39
C ILE A 455 19.68 -31.41 -11.42
N GLY A 456 19.28 -32.66 -11.18
CA GLY A 456 20.16 -33.83 -11.26
C GLY A 456 20.45 -34.22 -12.71
N ASN A 457 20.52 -35.52 -12.99
CA ASN A 457 20.57 -36.00 -14.36
C ASN A 457 19.24 -35.68 -15.06
N SER A 458 19.29 -34.82 -16.07
CA SER A 458 18.13 -34.43 -16.87
C SER A 458 18.22 -34.99 -18.28
N GLU A 459 17.11 -35.50 -18.80
CA GLU A 459 16.96 -35.93 -20.19
C GLU A 459 16.36 -34.80 -21.05
N LEU A 460 16.93 -34.55 -22.22
CA LEU A 460 16.37 -33.58 -23.17
C LEU A 460 15.20 -34.23 -23.90
N ILE A 461 14.00 -33.69 -23.69
CA ILE A 461 12.75 -34.18 -24.31
C ILE A 461 12.51 -33.49 -25.65
N CYS A 462 12.71 -32.17 -25.67
CA CYS A 462 12.44 -31.36 -26.85
C CYS A 462 13.42 -30.19 -26.92
N GLN A 463 13.94 -29.93 -28.12
CA GLN A 463 14.68 -28.72 -28.44
C GLN A 463 14.13 -28.15 -29.75
N ILE A 464 13.78 -26.87 -29.74
CA ILE A 464 13.28 -26.15 -30.92
C ILE A 464 14.21 -24.99 -31.21
N GLN A 465 14.78 -25.02 -32.41
CA GLN A 465 15.55 -23.92 -33.01
C GLN A 465 14.79 -23.46 -34.25
N PHE A 466 14.70 -22.15 -34.48
CA PHE A 466 13.86 -21.60 -35.56
C PHE A 466 14.60 -21.46 -36.90
N GLU A 467 15.74 -22.13 -37.06
CA GLU A 467 16.61 -22.01 -38.26
C GLU A 467 15.99 -22.52 -39.55
N GLU A 468 15.06 -23.48 -39.46
CA GLU A 468 14.35 -24.06 -40.61
C GLU A 468 12.89 -23.59 -40.70
N ASP A 469 12.45 -22.73 -39.78
CA ASP A 469 11.10 -22.18 -39.81
C ASP A 469 10.99 -21.20 -41.00
N SER A 470 9.78 -20.98 -41.51
CA SER A 470 9.52 -20.02 -42.61
C SER A 470 8.43 -19.00 -42.27
N PHE A 471 7.84 -19.08 -41.09
CA PHE A 471 6.69 -18.26 -40.73
C PHE A 471 6.97 -17.36 -39.52
N ALA A 472 6.73 -16.05 -39.68
CA ALA A 472 6.87 -15.05 -38.61
C ALA A 472 8.25 -15.06 -37.92
N ILE A 473 9.31 -14.95 -38.72
CA ILE A 473 10.70 -15.02 -38.27
C ILE A 473 11.38 -13.68 -38.49
N ALA A 474 12.26 -13.32 -37.57
CA ALA A 474 13.24 -12.27 -37.80
C ALA A 474 14.60 -12.91 -38.15
N GLU A 475 15.26 -12.36 -39.15
CA GLU A 475 16.53 -12.84 -39.71
C GLU A 475 17.72 -11.99 -39.20
N ASP A 476 18.93 -12.54 -39.30
CA ASP A 476 20.20 -11.92 -38.90
C ASP A 476 20.24 -11.42 -37.44
N ILE A 477 19.53 -12.12 -36.55
CA ILE A 477 19.44 -11.72 -35.14
C ILE A 477 20.62 -12.28 -34.36
N PHE A 478 21.75 -11.57 -34.33
CA PHE A 478 22.95 -12.05 -33.63
C PHE A 478 22.66 -12.56 -32.19
N ASN A 479 22.88 -13.87 -32.03
CA ASN A 479 22.91 -14.72 -30.82
C ASN A 479 21.55 -14.85 -30.10
N PRO A 480 20.85 -16.00 -30.11
CA PRO A 480 21.43 -17.36 -30.10
C PRO A 480 21.48 -18.08 -31.46
N GLY A 481 20.94 -17.50 -32.53
CA GLY A 481 20.85 -18.11 -33.87
C GLY A 481 20.83 -17.06 -34.99
N ASN A 482 20.54 -17.47 -36.23
CA ASN A 482 20.29 -16.54 -37.34
C ASN A 482 18.80 -16.20 -37.47
N HIS A 483 17.92 -17.07 -36.95
CA HIS A 483 16.48 -16.93 -37.04
C HIS A 483 15.85 -17.00 -35.64
N ALA A 484 14.91 -16.10 -35.34
CA ALA A 484 14.10 -16.18 -34.13
C ALA A 484 12.63 -15.95 -34.44
N ARG A 485 11.77 -16.62 -33.67
CA ARG A 485 10.32 -16.51 -33.83
C ARG A 485 9.82 -15.19 -33.25
N ILE A 486 8.99 -14.49 -34.02
CA ILE A 486 8.36 -13.22 -33.64
C ILE A 486 7.07 -13.50 -32.87
N ILE A 487 6.93 -12.87 -31.71
CA ILE A 487 5.72 -12.82 -30.89
C ILE A 487 5.30 -11.35 -30.71
N ASN A 488 4.16 -10.97 -31.27
CA ASN A 488 3.63 -9.60 -31.24
C ASN A 488 2.09 -9.60 -31.38
N SER A 489 1.45 -8.45 -31.65
CA SER A 489 -0.01 -8.39 -31.81
C SER A 489 -0.55 -9.16 -33.02
N GLU A 490 0.24 -9.35 -34.07
CA GLU A 490 -0.13 -10.11 -35.27
C GLU A 490 0.11 -11.61 -35.08
N PHE A 491 1.26 -11.96 -34.53
CA PHE A 491 1.66 -13.33 -34.19
C PHE A 491 1.67 -13.48 -32.67
N SER A 492 0.49 -13.42 -32.05
CA SER A 492 0.36 -13.34 -30.59
C SER A 492 0.53 -14.64 -29.84
N PHE A 493 0.74 -15.75 -30.55
CA PHE A 493 0.72 -17.07 -29.96
C PHE A 493 1.61 -18.06 -30.71
N TYR A 494 2.43 -18.79 -29.96
CA TYR A 494 3.20 -19.94 -30.44
C TYR A 494 3.11 -21.06 -29.42
N ASN A 495 2.79 -22.28 -29.84
CA ASN A 495 2.70 -23.43 -28.94
C ASN A 495 3.23 -24.71 -29.58
N PHE A 496 3.56 -25.67 -28.73
CA PHE A 496 3.86 -27.04 -29.11
C PHE A 496 3.44 -27.99 -27.99
N THR A 497 3.26 -29.26 -28.33
CA THR A 497 2.73 -30.28 -27.42
C THR A 497 3.72 -31.42 -27.26
N ILE A 498 3.93 -31.85 -26.02
CA ILE A 498 4.72 -33.02 -25.64
C ILE A 498 3.75 -34.12 -25.18
N SER A 499 3.98 -35.35 -25.63
CA SER A 499 3.19 -36.51 -25.22
C SER A 499 3.55 -36.91 -23.79
N LYS A 500 2.54 -37.30 -22.99
CA LYS A 500 2.78 -37.77 -21.62
C LYS A 500 3.73 -38.97 -21.54
N GLN A 501 3.68 -39.87 -22.53
CA GLN A 501 4.49 -41.09 -22.55
C GLN A 501 6.00 -40.81 -22.47
N GLU A 502 6.44 -39.64 -22.94
CA GLU A 502 7.84 -39.24 -22.98
C GLU A 502 8.39 -38.84 -21.60
N ILE A 503 7.51 -38.58 -20.61
CA ILE A 503 7.91 -38.03 -19.31
C ILE A 503 7.32 -38.76 -18.10
N ASP A 504 6.67 -39.91 -18.31
CA ASP A 504 5.86 -40.60 -17.30
C ASP A 504 6.66 -41.05 -16.06
N THR A 505 7.97 -41.20 -16.19
CA THR A 505 8.87 -41.63 -15.11
C THR A 505 9.46 -40.48 -14.30
N TYR A 506 9.38 -39.24 -14.80
CA TYR A 506 10.04 -38.08 -14.21
C TYR A 506 9.12 -37.32 -13.26
N LYS A 507 9.69 -36.51 -12.37
CA LYS A 507 8.92 -35.65 -11.45
C LYS A 507 8.82 -34.20 -11.92
N TRP A 508 9.78 -33.73 -12.70
CA TRP A 508 9.91 -32.33 -13.05
C TRP A 508 10.20 -32.12 -14.54
N LEU A 509 9.72 -30.99 -15.04
CA LEU A 509 10.12 -30.42 -16.32
C LEU A 509 10.89 -29.12 -16.07
N HIS A 510 12.05 -28.98 -16.68
CA HIS A 510 12.79 -27.75 -16.80
C HIS A 510 12.54 -27.15 -18.19
N ILE A 511 11.92 -25.98 -18.23
CA ILE A 511 11.63 -25.26 -19.47
C ILE A 511 12.59 -24.07 -19.51
N SER A 512 13.33 -23.92 -20.61
CA SER A 512 14.23 -22.80 -20.85
C SER A 512 14.07 -22.26 -22.27
N MET A 513 14.23 -20.96 -22.46
CA MET A 513 14.09 -20.29 -23.74
C MET A 513 14.88 -18.98 -23.76
N MET A 514 15.53 -18.70 -24.88
CA MET A 514 16.16 -17.41 -25.11
C MET A 514 15.11 -16.41 -25.58
N CYS A 515 15.08 -15.25 -24.93
CA CYS A 515 14.12 -14.18 -25.20
C CYS A 515 14.85 -12.87 -25.47
N PHE A 516 14.42 -12.13 -26.49
CA PHE A 516 14.84 -10.75 -26.73
C PHE A 516 13.64 -9.84 -26.86
N LEU A 517 13.72 -8.69 -26.21
CA LEU A 517 12.74 -7.61 -26.31
C LEU A 517 13.49 -6.36 -26.77
N ASP A 518 12.90 -5.55 -27.66
CA ASP A 518 13.45 -4.22 -27.92
C ASP A 518 13.31 -3.34 -26.65
N LYS A 519 12.10 -3.32 -26.08
CA LYS A 519 11.78 -2.56 -24.87
C LYS A 519 10.90 -3.37 -23.92
N LYS A 520 11.04 -3.07 -22.63
CA LYS A 520 10.23 -3.65 -21.57
C LYS A 520 8.80 -3.10 -21.59
N GLU A 521 7.82 -4.02 -21.57
CA GLU A 521 6.45 -3.70 -21.16
C GLU A 521 6.37 -3.59 -19.63
N TRP A 522 5.94 -2.43 -19.14
CA TRP A 522 5.84 -2.15 -17.70
C TRP A 522 4.46 -2.53 -17.15
N ASP A 523 3.45 -2.61 -18.01
CA ASP A 523 2.15 -3.17 -17.65
C ASP A 523 2.21 -4.70 -17.62
N LEU A 524 2.34 -5.26 -16.42
CA LEU A 524 2.43 -6.72 -16.23
C LEU A 524 1.17 -7.47 -16.69
N TRP A 525 0.03 -6.82 -16.90
CA TRP A 525 -1.14 -7.47 -17.47
C TRP A 525 -0.98 -7.75 -18.97
N LYS A 526 -0.18 -6.93 -19.65
CA LYS A 526 0.13 -7.04 -21.08
C LYS A 526 1.41 -7.81 -21.37
N ALA A 527 2.24 -8.01 -20.34
CA ALA A 527 3.51 -8.73 -20.44
C ALA A 527 3.34 -10.12 -21.07
N ASP A 528 4.26 -10.46 -21.97
CA ASP A 528 4.32 -11.75 -22.64
C ASP A 528 4.57 -12.88 -21.64
N GLN A 529 3.93 -14.02 -21.88
CA GLN A 529 3.98 -15.17 -20.96
C GLN A 529 4.51 -16.41 -21.65
N ILE A 530 5.30 -17.18 -20.89
CA ILE A 530 5.58 -18.59 -21.16
C ILE A 530 4.70 -19.39 -20.20
N ALA A 531 3.86 -20.26 -20.74
CA ALA A 531 2.95 -21.09 -19.97
C ALA A 531 3.17 -22.57 -20.27
N VAL A 532 3.01 -23.40 -19.25
CA VAL A 532 3.01 -24.86 -19.32
C VAL A 532 1.65 -25.34 -18.80
N TRP A 533 0.90 -26.02 -19.65
CA TRP A 533 -0.40 -26.58 -19.33
C TRP A 533 -0.36 -28.09 -19.39
N PHE A 534 -0.63 -28.73 -18.25
CA PHE A 534 -0.90 -30.16 -18.20
C PHE A 534 -2.39 -30.35 -18.47
N LYS A 535 -2.74 -31.06 -19.55
CA LYS A 535 -4.11 -31.15 -20.05
C LYS A 535 -4.63 -32.58 -20.10
N ASP A 536 -5.89 -32.76 -19.70
CA ASP A 536 -6.69 -33.97 -19.97
C ASP A 536 -7.78 -33.61 -20.98
N GLY A 537 -7.56 -33.97 -22.25
CA GLY A 537 -8.32 -33.40 -23.37
C GLY A 537 -8.18 -31.88 -23.41
N ASP A 538 -9.30 -31.16 -23.41
CA ASP A 538 -9.32 -29.69 -23.38
C ASP A 538 -9.20 -29.09 -21.96
N THR A 539 -9.24 -29.93 -20.92
CA THR A 539 -9.26 -29.45 -19.53
C THR A 539 -7.84 -29.23 -19.02
N LYS A 540 -7.53 -28.01 -18.55
CA LYS A 540 -6.26 -27.68 -17.90
C LYS A 540 -6.23 -28.22 -16.46
N VAL A 541 -5.49 -29.30 -16.23
CA VAL A 541 -5.32 -29.96 -14.92
C VAL A 541 -4.39 -29.16 -14.02
N LYS A 542 -3.30 -28.64 -14.59
CA LYS A 542 -2.33 -27.78 -13.92
C LYS A 542 -1.82 -26.72 -14.90
N THR A 543 -1.48 -25.56 -14.37
CA THR A 543 -0.96 -24.44 -15.16
C THR A 543 0.15 -23.77 -14.38
N ASN A 544 1.32 -23.71 -15.00
CA ASN A 544 2.43 -22.89 -14.57
C ASN A 544 2.65 -21.82 -15.64
N PHE A 545 3.04 -20.62 -15.23
CA PHE A 545 3.45 -19.61 -16.18
C PHE A 545 4.39 -18.60 -15.52
N VAL A 546 5.19 -17.96 -16.38
CA VAL A 546 6.04 -16.83 -16.03
C VAL A 546 5.87 -15.71 -17.05
N ARG A 547 6.01 -14.47 -16.60
CA ARG A 547 6.07 -13.29 -17.46
C ARG A 547 7.51 -12.95 -17.79
N ILE A 548 7.83 -12.84 -19.08
CA ILE A 548 9.21 -12.66 -19.58
C ILE A 548 9.80 -11.33 -19.10
N GLN A 549 8.97 -10.27 -19.11
CA GLN A 549 9.34 -8.92 -18.68
C GLN A 549 9.69 -8.81 -17.20
N ARG A 550 9.49 -9.85 -16.37
CA ARG A 550 10.02 -9.84 -15.01
C ARG A 550 11.54 -9.79 -14.97
N ILE A 551 12.21 -10.39 -15.95
CA ILE A 551 13.67 -10.50 -15.98
C ILE A 551 14.30 -9.87 -17.22
N ALA A 552 13.55 -9.77 -18.31
CA ALA A 552 13.99 -9.13 -19.54
C ALA A 552 13.64 -7.63 -19.53
N ASP A 553 14.66 -6.78 -19.58
CA ASP A 553 14.53 -5.31 -19.54
C ASP A 553 14.58 -4.64 -20.92
N GLY A 554 14.90 -5.41 -21.97
CA GLY A 554 15.03 -4.96 -23.35
C GLY A 554 16.47 -4.67 -23.78
N GLY A 555 16.74 -4.79 -25.08
CA GLY A 555 18.02 -4.48 -25.73
C GLY A 555 19.10 -5.56 -25.68
N TYR A 556 18.80 -6.73 -25.11
CA TYR A 556 19.72 -7.88 -25.06
C TYR A 556 18.94 -9.18 -24.85
N TRP A 557 19.58 -10.29 -25.25
CA TRP A 557 19.04 -11.64 -25.07
C TRP A 557 19.15 -12.09 -23.61
N VAL A 558 18.09 -12.72 -23.12
CA VAL A 558 17.98 -13.26 -21.76
C VAL A 558 17.45 -14.67 -21.82
N GLU A 559 18.11 -15.58 -21.13
CA GLU A 559 17.57 -16.92 -20.90
C GLU A 559 16.48 -16.85 -19.80
N VAL A 560 15.26 -17.23 -20.16
CA VAL A 560 14.15 -17.39 -19.22
C VAL A 560 13.96 -18.88 -18.98
N TYR A 561 13.92 -19.29 -17.71
CA TYR A 561 13.75 -20.70 -17.36
C TYR A 561 12.96 -20.90 -16.07
N PHE A 562 12.18 -21.97 -15.99
CA PHE A 562 11.48 -22.34 -14.76
C PHE A 562 11.14 -23.82 -14.76
N ASP A 563 10.95 -24.33 -13.55
CA ASP A 563 10.59 -25.73 -13.34
C ASP A 563 9.08 -25.89 -13.13
N ALA A 564 8.54 -27.00 -13.64
CA ALA A 564 7.15 -27.40 -13.44
C ALA A 564 7.10 -28.83 -12.92
N GLU A 565 6.50 -29.03 -11.75
CA GLU A 565 6.28 -30.36 -11.17
C GLU A 565 5.17 -31.05 -11.95
N ILE A 566 5.43 -32.28 -12.40
CA ILE A 566 4.47 -33.09 -13.13
C ILE A 566 3.33 -33.48 -12.17
N PRO A 567 2.06 -33.15 -12.47
CA PRO A 567 0.96 -33.39 -11.53
C PRO A 567 0.67 -34.88 -11.37
N LYS A 568 0.38 -35.30 -10.14
CA LYS A 568 -0.06 -36.67 -9.83
C LYS A 568 -1.45 -37.03 -10.39
N LYS A 569 -2.23 -36.03 -10.82
CA LYS A 569 -3.55 -36.23 -11.44
C LYS A 569 -3.37 -36.72 -12.87
N ASN A 570 -4.36 -37.44 -13.39
CA ASN A 570 -4.34 -37.84 -14.79
C ASN A 570 -4.36 -36.62 -15.72
N PHE A 571 -3.51 -36.68 -16.74
CA PHE A 571 -3.43 -35.77 -17.89
C PHE A 571 -2.94 -36.61 -19.08
N ASN A 572 -3.13 -36.13 -20.30
CA ASN A 572 -2.81 -36.84 -21.53
C ASN A 572 -1.74 -36.11 -22.37
N SER A 573 -1.60 -34.79 -22.19
CA SER A 573 -0.62 -33.98 -22.92
C SER A 573 -0.08 -32.82 -22.09
N ILE A 574 1.11 -32.33 -22.46
CA ILE A 574 1.67 -31.08 -21.96
C ILE A 574 1.75 -30.11 -23.13
N GLU A 575 1.08 -28.98 -23.02
CA GLU A 575 1.20 -27.89 -23.99
C GLU A 575 2.06 -26.79 -23.40
N ILE A 576 3.08 -26.37 -24.16
CA ILE A 576 3.93 -25.25 -23.83
C ILE A 576 3.64 -24.15 -24.83
N ALA A 577 3.33 -22.96 -24.32
CA ALA A 577 2.92 -21.84 -25.14
C ALA A 577 3.63 -20.55 -24.74
N VAL A 578 3.99 -19.75 -25.74
CA VAL A 578 4.43 -18.37 -25.60
C VAL A 578 3.35 -17.47 -26.17
N MET A 579 2.92 -16.48 -25.41
CA MET A 579 1.79 -15.63 -25.77
C MET A 579 2.02 -14.15 -25.48
N ASN A 580 1.63 -13.31 -26.44
CA ASN A 580 1.49 -11.87 -26.27
C ASN A 580 0.11 -11.55 -25.71
N LEU A 581 0.07 -10.95 -24.53
CA LEU A 581 -1.18 -10.58 -23.85
C LEU A 581 -1.60 -9.12 -24.11
N GLY A 582 -1.16 -8.55 -25.24
CA GLY A 582 -1.38 -7.15 -25.59
C GLY A 582 -0.18 -6.23 -25.33
N SER A 583 1.01 -6.78 -25.15
CA SER A 583 2.25 -5.99 -25.15
C SER A 583 2.42 -5.37 -26.54
N ARG A 584 2.69 -4.05 -26.57
CA ARG A 584 2.94 -3.32 -27.82
C ARG A 584 4.35 -3.52 -28.38
N TYR A 585 5.20 -4.22 -27.64
CA TYR A 585 6.58 -4.48 -28.04
C TYR A 585 6.71 -5.90 -28.57
N THR A 586 7.54 -6.05 -29.59
CA THR A 586 7.86 -7.35 -30.17
C THR A 586 8.80 -8.13 -29.26
N LEU A 587 8.43 -9.38 -29.00
CA LEU A 587 9.25 -10.39 -28.39
C LEU A 587 9.81 -11.30 -29.47
N LEU A 588 11.11 -11.59 -29.39
CA LEU A 588 11.78 -12.61 -30.18
C LEU A 588 12.11 -13.77 -29.26
N ILE A 589 11.83 -14.99 -29.71
CA ILE A 589 12.12 -16.21 -28.96
C ILE A 589 12.96 -17.17 -29.79
N ASP A 590 13.89 -17.85 -29.14
CA ASP A 590 14.74 -18.85 -29.75
C ASP A 590 15.24 -19.89 -28.73
N ASN A 591 15.80 -21.00 -29.24
CA ASN A 591 16.40 -22.09 -28.49
C ASN A 591 15.54 -22.55 -27.30
N ILE A 592 14.31 -22.97 -27.59
CA ILE A 592 13.43 -23.54 -26.56
C ILE A 592 13.94 -24.92 -26.22
N GLN A 593 14.21 -25.19 -24.94
CA GLN A 593 14.59 -26.52 -24.45
C GLN A 593 13.66 -26.96 -23.33
N VAL A 594 13.23 -28.21 -23.42
CA VAL A 594 12.46 -28.91 -22.38
C VAL A 594 13.25 -30.11 -21.95
N LYS A 595 13.64 -30.13 -20.68
CA LYS A 595 14.35 -31.25 -20.06
C LYS A 595 13.47 -31.86 -18.97
N ALA A 596 13.46 -33.18 -18.85
CA ALA A 596 12.77 -33.88 -17.77
C ALA A 596 13.80 -34.43 -16.77
N TYR A 597 13.47 -34.41 -15.48
CA TYR A 597 14.34 -34.92 -14.42
C TYR A 597 13.53 -35.34 -13.18
N ASP A 598 14.18 -36.08 -12.28
CA ASP A 598 13.58 -36.63 -11.05
C ASP A 598 13.64 -35.74 -9.81
#